data_AF-A0A835B8B4-F1
#
_entry.id   AF-A0A835B8B4-F1
#
_cell.length_a   1.000
_cell.length_b   1.000
_cell.length_c   1.000
_cell.angle_alpha   90.00
_cell.angle_beta   90.00
_cell.angle_gamma   90.00
#
_symmetry.space_group_name_H-M   'P 1'
#
loop_
_entity.id
_entity.type
_entity.pdbx_description
1 polymer ?
#
loop_
_entity_poly.entity_id
_entity_poly.type
_entity_poly.pdbx_seq_one_letter_code
_entity_poly.pdbx_strand_id
1 'polypeptide(L)'
;MAPPPLLGGADLWRPVAAARGAGWATAVTLLVLLASHLVRRRLRRGGGVASPIARTEAAAVAPAPASASGFVLSRLEGLVTEDDLRQLVGSLGVGTREPEREGWEHVISKGNDDVSYRAWCDKPTAGPPRYLSITTYERCSTEQLRDFYMDNEYRMQWDNTVTKHEQLQYDENSGVEVGRTIKKFPLLTPREYILAWRVWETNDQSFYCFIKECEHPLAVRQKKFVRVRLLRSGWCIRKVPGRDACQITVLHHEDNGMNIEMAKLAFSKGIWSYICKMNNALRRYPQHRSPSVSILTMQKLMKKFPDDLEAAMDASLPASQTTAATVVPSTHTARTSPCKLPGKKSSRQMIASGLLLVGSIVCLSRGRSNLGAQLAMALFLKKAFKQERDSGPSTSRGRTDVTRPRR
;
A
#
# COMPACT_ATOMS: atom_id res chain seq x y z
N MET A 1 6.84 56.63 -52.58
CA MET A 1 5.52 56.20 -53.05
C MET A 1 4.96 55.28 -51.98
N ALA A 2 3.98 55.76 -51.23
CA ALA A 2 3.53 55.18 -49.97
C ALA A 2 2.64 53.93 -50.19
N PRO A 3 2.79 52.86 -49.38
CA PRO A 3 1.72 51.88 -49.21
C PRO A 3 0.72 52.37 -48.13
N PRO A 4 -0.61 52.30 -48.38
CA PRO A 4 -1.65 52.68 -47.43
C PRO A 4 -2.16 51.43 -46.65
N PRO A 5 -3.17 51.51 -45.75
CA PRO A 5 -2.92 51.54 -44.31
C PRO A 5 -3.55 50.36 -43.54
N LEU A 6 -3.19 50.29 -42.25
CA LEU A 6 -3.84 49.49 -41.21
C LEU A 6 -5.29 49.94 -40.94
N LEU A 7 -6.20 48.96 -40.82
CA LEU A 7 -7.48 48.99 -40.12
C LEU A 7 -7.55 47.65 -39.36
N GLY A 8 -7.69 47.52 -38.04
CA GLY A 8 -8.21 48.44 -37.05
C GLY A 8 -9.63 48.06 -36.64
N GLY A 9 -9.76 47.26 -35.57
CA GLY A 9 -10.90 47.32 -34.66
C GLY A 9 -12.09 46.38 -34.91
N ALA A 10 -12.40 45.62 -33.85
CA ALA A 10 -13.74 45.32 -33.34
C ALA A 10 -14.86 44.98 -34.34
N ASP A 11 -15.30 43.71 -34.36
CA ASP A 11 -16.71 43.32 -34.16
C ASP A 11 -16.90 41.84 -34.49
N LEU A 12 -16.87 40.98 -33.47
CA LEU A 12 -17.45 39.63 -33.56
C LEU A 12 -17.95 39.15 -32.19
N TRP A 13 -18.64 40.06 -31.50
CA TRP A 13 -19.45 39.75 -30.32
C TRP A 13 -20.79 40.47 -30.42
N ARG A 14 -21.77 39.84 -31.09
CA ARG A 14 -23.17 39.91 -30.66
C ARG A 14 -23.89 38.57 -30.88
N PRO A 15 -24.91 38.30 -30.03
CA PRO A 15 -25.33 36.95 -29.67
C PRO A 15 -26.60 36.52 -30.42
N VAL A 16 -26.65 35.28 -30.88
CA VAL A 16 -27.93 34.64 -31.23
C VAL A 16 -28.55 34.07 -29.96
N ALA A 17 -29.79 34.49 -29.73
CA ALA A 17 -30.60 34.21 -28.55
C ALA A 17 -30.87 32.71 -28.33
N ALA A 18 -31.18 32.42 -27.07
CA ALA A 18 -31.39 31.12 -26.47
C ALA A 18 -32.45 30.23 -27.16
N ALA A 19 -32.09 28.96 -27.41
CA ALA A 19 -33.04 27.86 -27.43
C ALA A 19 -33.17 27.29 -25.99
N ARG A 20 -34.03 27.92 -25.18
CA ARG A 20 -34.54 27.33 -23.93
C ARG A 20 -35.59 26.28 -24.33
N GLY A 21 -35.27 24.99 -24.18
CA GLY A 21 -36.28 23.96 -24.41
C GLY A 21 -35.79 22.52 -24.55
N ALA A 22 -34.86 22.04 -23.71
CA ALA A 22 -34.50 20.61 -23.72
C ALA A 22 -33.98 20.05 -22.37
N GLY A 23 -34.14 20.79 -21.25
CA GLY A 23 -33.60 20.39 -19.95
C GLY A 23 -34.59 19.69 -19.00
N TRP A 24 -35.90 19.74 -19.29
CA TRP A 24 -36.92 19.25 -18.36
C TRP A 24 -37.32 17.79 -18.61
N ALA A 25 -37.19 17.28 -19.83
CA ALA A 25 -37.60 15.92 -20.16
C ALA A 25 -36.77 14.85 -19.40
N THR A 26 -35.46 15.09 -19.27
CA THR A 26 -34.56 14.22 -18.52
C THR A 26 -34.77 14.31 -17.01
N ALA A 27 -35.02 15.51 -16.48
CA ALA A 27 -35.35 15.72 -15.07
C ALA A 27 -36.69 15.05 -14.69
N VAL A 28 -37.71 15.15 -15.54
CA VAL A 28 -39.02 14.50 -15.36
C VAL A 28 -38.88 12.98 -15.41
N THR A 29 -38.08 12.45 -16.34
CA THR A 29 -37.86 11.00 -16.43
C THR A 29 -37.15 10.45 -15.19
N LEU A 30 -36.14 11.17 -14.67
CA LEU A 30 -35.46 10.79 -13.44
C LEU A 30 -36.37 10.86 -12.21
N LEU A 31 -37.26 11.86 -12.12
CA LEU A 31 -38.26 11.98 -11.05
C LEU A 31 -39.28 10.83 -11.09
N VAL A 32 -39.77 10.44 -12.27
CA VAL A 32 -40.69 9.31 -12.44
C VAL A 32 -40.02 7.99 -12.06
N LEU A 33 -38.75 7.78 -12.44
CA LEU A 33 -38.00 6.60 -12.03
C LEU A 33 -37.80 6.55 -10.51
N LEU A 34 -37.47 7.66 -9.87
CA LEU A 34 -37.31 7.75 -8.41
C LEU A 34 -38.63 7.48 -7.68
N ALA A 35 -39.74 8.05 -8.16
CA ALA A 35 -41.07 7.79 -7.62
C ALA A 35 -41.46 6.31 -7.77
N SER A 36 -41.19 5.70 -8.93
CA SER A 36 -41.47 4.27 -9.16
C SER A 36 -40.65 3.35 -8.24
N HIS A 37 -39.41 3.71 -7.93
CA HIS A 37 -38.56 2.96 -7.00
C HIS A 37 -39.02 3.09 -5.55
N LEU A 38 -39.49 4.27 -5.14
CA LEU A 38 -40.04 4.50 -3.80
C LEU A 38 -41.38 3.77 -3.61
N VAL A 39 -42.25 3.77 -4.63
CA VAL A 39 -43.51 3.02 -4.62
C VAL A 39 -43.24 1.50 -4.57
N ARG A 40 -42.33 0.96 -5.39
CA ARG A 40 -41.93 -0.46 -5.32
C ARG A 40 -41.30 -0.84 -3.97
N ARG A 41 -40.57 0.07 -3.32
CA ARG A 41 -40.04 -0.15 -1.96
C ARG A 41 -41.13 -0.14 -0.89
N ARG A 42 -42.19 0.68 -1.04
CA ARG A 42 -43.32 0.68 -0.10
C ARG A 42 -44.22 -0.55 -0.29
N LEU A 43 -44.46 -0.99 -1.52
CA LEU A 43 -45.22 -2.22 -1.80
C LEU A 43 -44.46 -3.50 -1.40
N ARG A 44 -43.12 -3.52 -1.43
CA ARG A 44 -42.32 -4.65 -0.90
C ARG A 44 -42.18 -4.68 0.63
N ARG A 45 -42.63 -3.64 1.33
CA ARG A 45 -42.56 -3.54 2.81
C ARG A 45 -43.92 -3.72 3.49
N GLY A 46 -45.00 -3.87 2.71
CA GLY A 46 -46.34 -4.19 3.19
C GLY A 46 -46.74 -5.60 2.75
N GLY A 47 -46.26 -6.61 3.49
CA GLY A 47 -46.52 -8.02 3.17
C GLY A 47 -45.85 -8.92 4.19
N GLY A 48 -46.32 -8.88 5.44
CA GLY A 48 -45.86 -9.72 6.53
C GLY A 48 -46.85 -9.64 7.68
N VAL A 49 -47.91 -10.44 7.59
CA VAL A 49 -48.88 -10.65 8.68
C VAL A 49 -48.20 -11.47 9.76
N ALA A 50 -48.22 -10.96 11.00
CA ALA A 50 -47.77 -11.66 12.19
C ALA A 50 -48.91 -12.51 12.77
N SER A 51 -48.60 -13.75 13.16
CA SER A 51 -49.42 -14.54 14.08
C SER A 51 -48.59 -14.90 15.31
N PRO A 52 -49.15 -14.80 16.53
CA PRO A 52 -48.44 -15.03 17.79
C PRO A 52 -48.54 -16.50 18.22
N ILE A 53 -47.44 -17.10 18.65
CA ILE A 53 -47.46 -18.37 19.41
C ILE A 53 -46.52 -18.24 20.62
N ALA A 54 -47.01 -18.83 21.70
CA ALA A 54 -46.70 -18.60 23.10
C ALA A 54 -45.28 -18.96 23.56
N ARG A 55 -44.91 -18.30 24.67
CA ARG A 55 -43.81 -18.66 25.56
C ARG A 55 -44.01 -20.05 26.15
N THR A 56 -42.93 -20.80 26.27
CA THR A 56 -42.77 -21.80 27.32
C THR A 56 -41.35 -21.68 27.86
N GLU A 57 -41.25 -21.32 29.13
CA GLU A 57 -40.01 -21.35 29.91
C GLU A 57 -39.57 -22.79 30.12
N ALA A 58 -38.28 -23.06 29.90
CA ALA A 58 -37.60 -24.19 30.47
C ALA A 58 -36.18 -23.72 30.85
N ALA A 59 -35.99 -23.48 32.13
CA ALA A 59 -34.67 -23.37 32.74
C ALA A 59 -33.94 -24.72 32.63
N ALA A 60 -32.64 -24.71 32.32
CA ALA A 60 -31.62 -25.33 33.19
C ALA A 60 -30.20 -25.28 32.58
N VAL A 61 -29.26 -25.00 33.48
CA VAL A 61 -27.82 -25.32 33.52
C VAL A 61 -26.86 -24.49 32.65
N ALA A 62 -26.24 -23.52 33.30
CA ALA A 62 -24.97 -22.92 32.88
C ALA A 62 -23.82 -23.93 33.06
N PRO A 63 -22.89 -24.09 32.09
CA PRO A 63 -21.62 -24.73 32.36
C PRO A 63 -20.66 -23.72 33.02
N ALA A 64 -19.96 -24.21 34.04
CA ALA A 64 -18.95 -23.48 34.81
C ALA A 64 -17.83 -22.88 33.92
N PRO A 65 -17.15 -21.80 34.38
CA PRO A 65 -16.05 -21.21 33.62
C PRO A 65 -14.83 -22.14 33.72
N ALA A 66 -14.66 -23.01 32.72
CA ALA A 66 -13.39 -23.69 32.52
C ALA A 66 -12.33 -22.63 32.14
N SER A 67 -11.20 -22.69 32.83
CA SER A 67 -10.00 -21.87 32.68
C SER A 67 -9.58 -21.62 31.23
N ALA A 68 -10.15 -20.60 30.59
CA ALA A 68 -9.82 -20.18 29.24
C ALA A 68 -8.61 -19.24 29.18
N SER A 69 -8.11 -18.74 30.31
CA SER A 69 -6.93 -17.85 30.32
C SER A 69 -5.62 -18.61 30.02
N GLY A 70 -5.47 -19.85 30.49
CA GLY A 70 -4.26 -20.64 30.29
C GLY A 70 -4.07 -21.18 28.87
N PHE A 71 -5.16 -21.47 28.15
CA PHE A 71 -5.10 -22.07 26.81
C PHE A 71 -4.90 -21.04 25.68
N VAL A 72 -5.11 -19.75 25.96
CA VAL A 72 -5.04 -18.66 24.97
C VAL A 72 -3.68 -17.94 25.05
N LEU A 73 -3.02 -17.95 26.22
CA LEU A 73 -1.64 -17.48 26.39
C LEU A 73 -0.62 -18.41 25.70
N SER A 74 -0.81 -19.74 25.80
CA SER A 74 0.06 -20.73 25.13
C SER A 74 0.03 -20.68 23.60
N ARG A 75 -0.94 -19.98 22.99
CA ARG A 75 -1.09 -19.86 21.53
C ARG A 75 -0.32 -18.69 20.92
N LEU A 76 0.07 -17.69 21.72
CA LEU A 76 0.93 -16.59 21.26
C LEU A 76 2.41 -16.96 21.33
N GLU A 77 2.77 -17.83 22.27
CA GLU A 77 4.12 -18.35 22.44
C GLU A 77 4.56 -19.07 21.16
N GLY A 78 5.65 -18.59 20.55
CA GLY A 78 6.16 -19.11 19.27
C GLY A 78 5.64 -18.41 18.00
N LEU A 79 4.68 -17.47 18.10
CA LEU A 79 4.21 -16.73 16.90
C LEU A 79 5.26 -15.76 16.37
N VAL A 80 6.01 -15.06 17.21
CA VAL A 80 7.18 -14.28 16.76
C VAL A 80 8.29 -14.50 17.78
N THR A 81 9.36 -15.17 17.35
CA THR A 81 10.44 -15.64 18.23
C THR A 81 11.70 -14.81 18.07
N GLU A 82 12.66 -15.01 18.97
CA GLU A 82 14.01 -14.46 18.81
C GLU A 82 14.74 -15.03 17.59
N ASP A 83 14.41 -16.25 17.15
CA ASP A 83 14.97 -16.81 15.93
C ASP A 83 14.46 -16.09 14.68
N ASP A 84 13.19 -15.65 14.68
CA ASP A 84 12.66 -14.78 13.62
C ASP A 84 13.47 -13.46 13.57
N LEU A 85 13.84 -12.90 14.72
CA LEU A 85 14.70 -11.70 14.80
C LEU A 85 16.11 -11.98 14.26
N ARG A 86 16.76 -13.08 14.67
CA ARG A 86 18.10 -13.46 14.17
C ARG A 86 18.10 -13.62 12.66
N GLN A 87 17.09 -14.30 12.10
CA GLN A 87 16.91 -14.42 10.67
C GLN A 87 16.70 -13.06 10.00
N LEU A 88 15.90 -12.18 10.61
CA LEU A 88 15.68 -10.83 10.10
C LEU A 88 16.98 -10.02 10.06
N VAL A 89 17.77 -10.01 11.12
CA VAL A 89 19.02 -9.25 11.20
C VAL A 89 20.02 -9.74 10.15
N GLY A 90 20.20 -11.07 10.04
CA GLY A 90 21.01 -11.65 8.98
C GLY A 90 20.49 -11.30 7.57
N SER A 91 19.17 -11.23 7.40
CA SER A 91 18.54 -10.94 6.10
C SER A 91 18.49 -9.46 5.75
N LEU A 92 18.45 -8.53 6.71
CA LEU A 92 18.45 -7.10 6.45
C LEU A 92 19.86 -6.60 6.13
N GLY A 93 20.89 -7.23 6.70
CA GLY A 93 22.29 -6.90 6.47
C GLY A 93 22.57 -5.45 6.89
N VAL A 94 22.79 -5.23 8.18
CA VAL A 94 22.99 -3.90 8.79
C VAL A 94 24.39 -3.38 8.41
N GLY A 95 24.59 -3.04 7.14
CA GLY A 95 25.87 -2.61 6.55
C GLY A 95 25.70 -2.19 5.08
N THR A 96 26.81 -2.02 4.35
CA THR A 96 26.85 -1.76 2.90
C THR A 96 26.44 -3.01 2.12
N ARG A 97 25.21 -3.45 2.32
CA ARG A 97 24.59 -4.47 1.49
C ARG A 97 24.56 -3.94 0.05
N GLU A 98 24.96 -4.77 -0.90
CA GLU A 98 24.84 -4.49 -2.32
C GLU A 98 23.83 -5.48 -2.92
N PRO A 99 22.51 -5.20 -2.80
CA PRO A 99 21.47 -6.16 -3.18
C PRO A 99 21.64 -6.69 -4.62
N GLU A 100 22.12 -5.84 -5.52
CA GLU A 100 22.37 -6.20 -6.92
C GLU A 100 23.45 -7.28 -7.07
N ARG A 101 24.48 -7.30 -6.20
CA ARG A 101 25.48 -8.38 -6.18
C ARG A 101 24.94 -9.67 -5.60
N GLU A 102 23.93 -9.57 -4.75
CA GLU A 102 23.23 -10.72 -4.17
C GLU A 102 22.11 -11.26 -5.07
N GLY A 103 21.99 -10.74 -6.31
CA GLY A 103 21.01 -11.19 -7.29
C GLY A 103 19.64 -10.51 -7.20
N TRP A 104 19.49 -9.47 -6.37
CA TRP A 104 18.25 -8.69 -6.35
C TRP A 104 18.14 -7.78 -7.57
N GLU A 105 16.99 -7.79 -8.23
CA GLU A 105 16.72 -6.92 -9.37
C GLU A 105 16.28 -5.53 -8.90
N HIS A 106 16.96 -4.48 -9.35
CA HIS A 106 16.56 -3.10 -9.05
C HIS A 106 15.17 -2.78 -9.63
N VAL A 107 14.28 -2.22 -8.80
CA VAL A 107 12.91 -1.83 -9.19
C VAL A 107 12.79 -0.32 -9.36
N ILE A 108 13.26 0.45 -8.39
CA ILE A 108 13.09 1.91 -8.38
C ILE A 108 14.13 2.57 -7.47
N SER A 109 14.59 3.75 -7.89
CA SER A 109 15.38 4.67 -7.08
C SER A 109 14.88 6.08 -7.38
N LYS A 110 14.27 6.73 -6.37
CA LYS A 110 13.74 8.10 -6.48
C LYS A 110 13.95 8.86 -5.17
N GLY A 111 14.06 10.17 -5.27
CA GLY A 111 14.24 11.04 -4.11
C GLY A 111 13.79 12.46 -4.38
N ASN A 112 13.58 13.19 -3.29
CA ASN A 112 13.49 14.64 -3.23
C ASN A 112 14.19 15.12 -1.94
N ASP A 113 14.05 16.40 -1.61
CA ASP A 113 14.73 17.02 -0.46
C ASP A 113 14.26 16.49 0.91
N ASP A 114 13.16 15.74 0.97
CA ASP A 114 12.56 15.25 2.21
C ASP A 114 12.64 13.73 2.38
N VAL A 115 12.58 12.99 1.26
CA VAL A 115 12.51 11.53 1.29
C VAL A 115 13.19 10.95 0.06
N SER A 116 13.92 9.84 0.26
CA SER A 116 14.41 8.99 -0.81
C SER A 116 13.96 7.55 -0.61
N TYR A 117 13.75 6.85 -1.72
CA TYR A 117 13.25 5.49 -1.76
C TYR A 117 14.00 4.69 -2.82
N ARG A 118 14.56 3.56 -2.39
CA ARG A 118 15.16 2.55 -3.25
C ARG A 118 14.49 1.21 -2.97
N ALA A 119 14.21 0.44 -4.01
CA ALA A 119 13.69 -0.91 -3.83
C ALA A 119 14.23 -1.87 -4.88
N TRP A 120 14.36 -3.12 -4.45
CA TRP A 120 14.76 -4.25 -5.26
C TRP A 120 13.75 -5.39 -5.09
N CYS A 121 13.69 -6.25 -6.09
CA CYS A 121 12.81 -7.42 -6.14
C CYS A 121 13.66 -8.66 -6.35
N ASP A 122 13.40 -9.68 -5.55
CA ASP A 122 13.86 -11.02 -5.81
C ASP A 122 12.65 -11.86 -6.26
N LYS A 123 12.80 -12.51 -7.42
CA LYS A 123 11.73 -13.29 -8.05
C LYS A 123 12.13 -14.76 -8.01
N PRO A 124 11.60 -15.53 -7.04
CA PRO A 124 11.88 -16.96 -7.01
C PRO A 124 11.26 -17.66 -8.23
N THR A 125 11.82 -18.80 -8.62
CA THR A 125 11.31 -19.63 -9.73
C THR A 125 9.85 -20.06 -9.52
N ALA A 126 9.42 -20.18 -8.26
CA ALA A 126 8.04 -20.44 -7.87
C ALA A 126 7.68 -19.62 -6.61
N GLY A 127 6.43 -19.14 -6.56
CA GLY A 127 5.91 -18.33 -5.45
C GLY A 127 5.89 -16.83 -5.74
N PRO A 128 5.38 -16.03 -4.79
CA PRO A 128 5.33 -14.57 -4.93
C PRO A 128 6.73 -13.94 -4.78
N PRO A 129 6.94 -12.74 -5.33
CA PRO A 129 8.22 -12.03 -5.20
C PRO A 129 8.49 -11.57 -3.76
N ARG A 130 9.78 -11.45 -3.44
CA ARG A 130 10.28 -10.76 -2.24
C ARG A 130 10.74 -9.36 -2.62
N TYR A 131 10.56 -8.41 -1.73
CA TYR A 131 10.99 -7.03 -1.91
C TYR A 131 11.91 -6.60 -0.78
N LEU A 132 13.01 -5.95 -1.14
CA LEU A 132 13.86 -5.22 -0.23
C LEU A 132 13.69 -3.74 -0.54
N SER A 133 13.46 -2.91 0.45
CA SER A 133 13.40 -1.46 0.24
C SER A 133 14.12 -0.69 1.33
N ILE A 134 14.68 0.45 0.93
CA ILE A 134 15.34 1.41 1.81
C ILE A 134 14.64 2.74 1.59
N THR A 135 14.05 3.28 2.65
CA THR A 135 13.50 4.64 2.66
C THR A 135 14.31 5.49 3.62
N THR A 136 14.76 6.66 3.20
CA THR A 136 15.43 7.64 4.08
C THR A 136 14.55 8.87 4.18
N TYR A 137 14.20 9.24 5.41
CA TYR A 137 13.41 10.42 5.74
C TYR A 137 14.32 11.43 6.42
N GLU A 138 14.37 12.65 5.88
CA GLU A 138 15.13 13.75 6.50
C GLU A 138 14.40 14.28 7.74
N ARG A 139 15.10 14.92 8.68
CA ARG A 139 14.51 15.72 9.77
C ARG A 139 13.46 14.96 10.60
N CYS A 140 13.75 13.73 11.01
CA CYS A 140 12.91 12.95 11.91
C CYS A 140 13.78 12.09 12.82
N SER A 141 13.31 11.82 14.04
CA SER A 141 13.97 10.89 14.95
C SER A 141 13.56 9.44 14.69
N THR A 142 14.33 8.48 15.21
CA THR A 142 14.02 7.04 15.06
C THR A 142 12.74 6.68 15.83
N GLU A 143 12.50 7.33 16.98
CA GLU A 143 11.29 7.16 17.80
C GLU A 143 10.05 7.68 17.08
N GLN A 144 10.14 8.88 16.48
CA GLN A 144 9.03 9.42 15.68
C GLN A 144 8.69 8.49 14.51
N LEU A 145 9.72 7.96 13.83
CA LEU A 145 9.51 7.06 12.70
C LEU A 145 8.93 5.71 13.15
N ARG A 146 9.42 5.15 14.27
CA ARG A 146 8.87 3.94 14.90
C ARG A 146 7.39 4.13 15.23
N ASP A 147 7.06 5.19 15.95
CA ASP A 147 5.68 5.45 16.37
C ASP A 147 4.78 5.62 15.14
N PHE A 148 5.20 6.41 14.15
CA PHE A 148 4.45 6.55 12.90
C PHE A 148 4.18 5.22 12.17
N TYR A 149 5.14 4.28 12.17
CA TYR A 149 4.96 2.97 11.55
C TYR A 149 4.09 2.01 12.37
N MET A 150 4.07 2.17 13.70
CA MET A 150 3.33 1.30 14.63
C MET A 150 1.92 1.82 14.96
N ASP A 151 1.60 3.08 14.65
CA ASP A 151 0.30 3.68 14.93
C ASP A 151 -0.78 3.26 13.93
N ASN A 152 -1.48 2.17 14.23
CA ASN A 152 -2.53 1.65 13.35
C ASN A 152 -3.76 2.57 13.27
N GLU A 153 -4.08 3.31 14.34
CA GLU A 153 -5.15 4.30 14.36
C GLU A 153 -4.82 5.47 13.44
N TYR A 154 -3.60 6.00 13.52
CA TYR A 154 -3.17 7.05 12.59
C TYR A 154 -3.08 6.54 11.16
N ARG A 155 -2.64 5.28 10.97
CA ARG A 155 -2.61 4.64 9.64
C ARG A 155 -3.98 4.63 8.96
N MET A 156 -5.06 4.37 9.71
CA MET A 156 -6.43 4.44 9.17
C MET A 156 -6.84 5.85 8.73
N GLN A 157 -6.24 6.91 9.29
CA GLN A 157 -6.55 8.29 8.93
C GLN A 157 -5.93 8.70 7.60
N TRP A 158 -4.67 8.30 7.36
CA TRP A 158 -3.93 8.78 6.18
C TRP A 158 -3.86 7.74 5.05
N ASP A 159 -3.88 6.44 5.33
CA ASP A 159 -3.81 5.39 4.32
C ASP A 159 -5.20 4.87 3.94
N ASN A 160 -5.75 5.42 2.85
CA ASN A 160 -7.06 5.07 2.31
C ASN A 160 -7.22 3.58 1.94
N THR A 161 -6.14 2.81 1.85
CA THR A 161 -6.24 1.37 1.62
C THR A 161 -6.62 0.64 2.91
N VAL A 162 -6.31 1.16 4.08
CA VAL A 162 -6.62 0.56 5.38
C VAL A 162 -8.00 1.03 5.83
N THR A 163 -8.98 0.14 5.77
CA THR A 163 -10.39 0.47 6.06
C THR A 163 -10.84 0.11 7.47
N LYS A 164 -10.14 -0.84 8.09
CA LYS A 164 -10.40 -1.27 9.46
C LYS A 164 -9.11 -1.88 10.02
N HIS A 165 -8.84 -1.58 11.28
CA HIS A 165 -7.84 -2.26 12.10
C HIS A 165 -8.45 -2.57 13.47
N GLU A 166 -8.15 -3.74 14.01
CA GLU A 166 -8.49 -4.13 15.38
C GLU A 166 -7.34 -4.95 16.00
N GLN A 167 -6.93 -4.58 17.21
CA GLN A 167 -6.05 -5.42 18.03
C GLN A 167 -6.87 -6.61 18.56
N LEU A 168 -6.36 -7.82 18.36
CA LEU A 168 -7.05 -9.06 18.75
C LEU A 168 -6.56 -9.61 20.08
N GLN A 169 -5.25 -9.58 20.29
CA GLN A 169 -4.59 -10.10 21.49
C GLN A 169 -3.18 -9.52 21.58
N TYR A 170 -2.63 -9.44 22.79
CA TYR A 170 -1.20 -9.25 23.00
C TYR A 170 -0.74 -10.06 24.21
N ASP A 171 0.57 -10.30 24.31
CA ASP A 171 1.22 -10.89 25.47
C ASP A 171 2.42 -10.05 25.90
N GLU A 172 2.37 -9.57 27.14
CA GLU A 172 3.41 -8.73 27.73
C GLU A 172 4.69 -9.49 28.01
N ASN A 173 4.64 -10.81 28.21
CA ASN A 173 5.83 -11.60 28.48
C ASN A 173 6.68 -11.76 27.21
N SER A 174 6.08 -12.26 26.13
CA SER A 174 6.76 -12.40 24.84
C SER A 174 6.89 -11.09 24.08
N GLY A 175 6.06 -10.08 24.33
CA GLY A 175 6.01 -8.85 23.53
C GLY A 175 5.32 -9.02 22.19
N VAL A 176 4.62 -10.15 21.97
CA VAL A 176 3.88 -10.42 20.74
C VAL A 176 2.53 -9.72 20.79
N GLU A 177 2.19 -9.06 19.69
CA GLU A 177 0.88 -8.47 19.45
C GLU A 177 0.27 -9.08 18.20
N VAL A 178 -1.05 -9.32 18.24
CA VAL A 178 -1.82 -9.85 17.12
C VAL A 178 -2.93 -8.87 16.78
N GLY A 179 -3.02 -8.51 15.50
CA GLY A 179 -4.07 -7.63 15.00
C GLY A 179 -4.64 -8.10 13.68
N ARG A 180 -5.85 -7.61 13.40
CA ARG A 180 -6.56 -7.83 12.15
C ARG A 180 -6.72 -6.53 11.39
N THR A 181 -6.31 -6.56 10.13
CA THR A 181 -6.42 -5.40 9.24
C THR A 181 -7.22 -5.76 8.00
N ILE A 182 -8.14 -4.89 7.58
CA ILE A 182 -8.86 -5.01 6.30
C ILE A 182 -8.34 -3.95 5.34
N LYS A 183 -7.69 -4.38 4.26
CA LYS A 183 -7.26 -3.49 3.18
C LYS A 183 -8.17 -3.58 1.97
N LYS A 184 -8.50 -2.43 1.39
CA LYS A 184 -9.27 -2.32 0.16
C LYS A 184 -8.43 -1.65 -0.92
N PHE A 185 -8.22 -2.40 -1.99
CA PHE A 185 -7.57 -1.90 -3.20
C PHE A 185 -8.63 -1.70 -4.29
N PRO A 186 -8.48 -0.71 -5.19
CA PRO A 186 -9.40 -0.53 -6.30
C PRO A 186 -9.56 -1.81 -7.13
N LEU A 187 -10.79 -2.11 -7.55
CA LEU A 187 -11.13 -3.25 -8.42
C LEU A 187 -10.82 -4.65 -7.85
N LEU A 188 -10.43 -4.73 -6.58
CA LEU A 188 -10.04 -5.95 -5.90
C LEU A 188 -10.96 -6.21 -4.70
N THR A 189 -11.31 -7.48 -4.47
CA THR A 189 -11.97 -7.90 -3.23
C THR A 189 -11.14 -7.45 -2.02
N PRO A 190 -11.73 -6.94 -0.92
CA PRO A 190 -10.94 -6.54 0.22
C PRO A 190 -10.11 -7.71 0.78
N ARG A 191 -8.87 -7.43 1.16
CA ARG A 191 -7.94 -8.38 1.75
C ARG A 191 -8.01 -8.30 3.26
N GLU A 192 -8.06 -9.45 3.91
CA GLU A 192 -8.02 -9.59 5.35
C GLU A 192 -6.67 -10.12 5.78
N TYR A 193 -6.04 -9.40 6.70
CA TYR A 193 -4.76 -9.72 7.30
C TYR A 193 -4.99 -10.05 8.76
N ILE A 194 -4.43 -11.16 9.23
CA ILE A 194 -4.24 -11.44 10.65
C ILE A 194 -2.75 -11.62 10.83
N LEU A 195 -2.13 -10.69 11.53
CA LEU A 195 -0.68 -10.60 11.65
C LEU A 195 -0.31 -10.64 13.11
N ALA A 196 0.74 -11.39 13.42
CA ALA A 196 1.46 -11.30 14.68
C ALA A 196 2.74 -10.49 14.45
N TRP A 197 3.08 -9.61 15.38
CA TRP A 197 4.31 -8.84 15.34
C TRP A 197 4.94 -8.66 16.71
N ARG A 198 6.22 -8.32 16.70
CA ARG A 198 7.01 -7.95 17.88
C ARG A 198 8.01 -6.86 17.51
N VAL A 199 8.33 -6.00 18.46
CA VAL A 199 9.26 -4.87 18.30
C VAL A 199 10.40 -5.00 19.31
N TRP A 200 11.62 -4.74 18.85
CA TRP A 200 12.82 -4.71 19.67
C TRP A 200 13.54 -3.37 19.53
N GLU A 201 14.14 -2.92 20.62
CA GLU A 201 14.97 -1.71 20.71
C GLU A 201 16.41 -2.07 21.08
N THR A 202 17.36 -1.58 20.29
CA THR A 202 18.80 -1.68 20.53
C THR A 202 19.29 -0.56 21.46
N ASN A 203 20.56 -0.63 21.89
CA ASN A 203 21.12 0.39 22.77
C ASN A 203 21.35 1.73 22.07
N ASP A 204 21.54 1.72 20.74
CA ASP A 204 21.76 2.92 19.91
C ASP A 204 20.46 3.62 19.45
N GLN A 205 19.31 3.22 20.00
CA GLN A 205 17.97 3.69 19.62
C GLN A 205 17.59 3.36 18.17
N SER A 206 18.09 2.22 17.67
CA SER A 206 17.55 1.57 16.48
C SER A 206 16.41 0.62 16.88
N PHE A 207 15.49 0.39 15.95
CA PHE A 207 14.29 -0.42 16.19
C PHE A 207 14.14 -1.50 15.15
N TYR A 208 13.84 -2.71 15.59
CA TYR A 208 13.53 -3.85 14.74
C TYR A 208 12.10 -4.27 14.96
N CYS A 209 11.45 -4.73 13.89
CA CYS A 209 10.18 -5.40 14.00
C CYS A 209 10.08 -6.53 13.00
N PHE A 210 9.48 -7.62 13.45
CA PHE A 210 9.11 -8.73 12.61
C PHE A 210 7.61 -8.95 12.67
N ILE A 211 7.02 -9.25 11.51
CA ILE A 211 5.59 -9.40 11.29
C ILE A 211 5.37 -10.65 10.46
N LYS A 212 4.52 -11.56 10.92
CA LYS A 212 4.13 -12.75 10.13
C LYS A 212 2.64 -13.04 10.19
N GLU A 213 2.12 -13.70 9.16
CA GLU A 213 0.75 -14.18 9.14
C GLU A 213 0.48 -15.17 10.29
N CYS A 214 -0.74 -15.13 10.84
CA CYS A 214 -1.21 -16.15 11.77
C CYS A 214 -2.71 -16.40 11.62
N GLU A 215 -3.24 -17.37 12.36
CA GLU A 215 -4.69 -17.59 12.49
C GLU A 215 -5.10 -17.27 13.92
N HIS A 216 -6.28 -16.66 14.10
CA HIS A 216 -6.76 -16.24 15.41
C HIS A 216 -8.25 -16.57 15.59
N PRO A 217 -8.66 -17.18 16.72
CA PRO A 217 -10.06 -17.60 16.92
C PRO A 217 -11.08 -16.46 16.87
N LEU A 218 -10.70 -15.24 17.26
CA LEU A 218 -11.58 -14.05 17.15
C LEU A 218 -11.77 -13.54 15.72
N ALA A 219 -10.97 -14.03 14.77
CA ALA A 219 -11.00 -13.60 13.38
C ALA A 219 -11.28 -14.77 12.43
N VAL A 220 -12.47 -15.37 12.60
CA VAL A 220 -12.97 -16.44 11.73
C VAL A 220 -13.10 -15.94 10.29
N ARG A 221 -12.75 -16.79 9.33
CA ARG A 221 -12.75 -16.47 7.89
C ARG A 221 -14.15 -16.05 7.42
N GLN A 222 -14.19 -14.96 6.66
CA GLN A 222 -15.43 -14.40 6.10
C GLN A 222 -15.37 -14.41 4.58
N LYS A 223 -16.39 -14.96 3.91
CA LYS A 223 -16.43 -15.09 2.44
C LYS A 223 -16.30 -13.77 1.67
N LYS A 224 -16.61 -12.64 2.31
CA LYS A 224 -16.51 -11.29 1.72
C LYS A 224 -15.06 -10.77 1.62
N PHE A 225 -14.10 -11.45 2.24
CA PHE A 225 -12.69 -11.07 2.24
C PHE A 225 -11.82 -12.16 1.62
N VAL A 226 -10.73 -11.76 0.98
CA VAL A 226 -9.63 -12.66 0.61
C VAL A 226 -8.66 -12.67 1.79
N ARG A 227 -8.56 -13.81 2.51
CA ARG A 227 -7.57 -13.97 3.59
C ARG A 227 -6.17 -14.07 3.00
N VAL A 228 -5.28 -13.17 3.40
CA VAL A 228 -3.86 -13.27 3.06
C VAL A 228 -3.24 -14.38 3.90
N ARG A 229 -2.65 -15.36 3.21
CA ARG A 229 -2.11 -16.59 3.83
C ARG A 229 -0.58 -16.60 3.92
N LEU A 230 0.06 -15.60 3.32
CA LEU A 230 1.49 -15.40 3.36
C LEU A 230 1.75 -13.90 3.41
N LEU A 231 2.26 -13.44 4.55
CA LEU A 231 2.83 -12.12 4.73
C LEU A 231 3.91 -12.24 5.78
N ARG A 232 5.17 -12.22 5.34
CA ARG A 232 6.33 -12.13 6.22
C ARG A 232 7.06 -10.85 5.89
N SER A 233 7.15 -9.98 6.89
CA SER A 233 7.79 -8.69 6.74
C SER A 233 8.63 -8.41 7.97
N GLY A 234 9.79 -7.81 7.77
CA GLY A 234 10.51 -7.22 8.88
C GLY A 234 11.20 -5.94 8.45
N TRP A 235 11.44 -5.08 9.43
CA TRP A 235 12.07 -3.80 9.19
C TRP A 235 13.04 -3.41 10.30
N CYS A 236 14.00 -2.58 9.94
CA CYS A 236 14.95 -1.92 10.84
C CYS A 236 14.89 -0.42 10.60
N ILE A 237 14.72 0.35 11.68
CA ILE A 237 14.81 1.81 11.71
C ILE A 237 16.10 2.19 12.42
N ARG A 238 16.91 3.06 11.82
CA ARG A 238 18.18 3.54 12.37
C ARG A 238 18.47 4.99 11.97
N LYS A 239 19.32 5.66 12.74
CA LYS A 239 19.83 6.99 12.38
C LYS A 239 20.81 6.89 11.21
N VAL A 240 20.90 7.94 10.40
CA VAL A 240 21.94 8.08 9.37
C VAL A 240 23.13 8.82 10.00
N PRO A 241 24.33 8.20 10.08
CA PRO A 241 25.48 8.85 10.69
C PRO A 241 25.83 10.19 10.01
N GLY A 242 26.03 11.24 10.81
CA GLY A 242 26.42 12.57 10.33
C GLY A 242 25.32 13.33 9.56
N ARG A 243 24.07 12.86 9.57
CA ARG A 243 22.94 13.47 8.87
C ARG A 243 21.70 13.48 9.74
N ASP A 244 20.97 14.59 9.74
CA ASP A 244 19.64 14.67 10.38
C ASP A 244 18.61 13.91 9.53
N ALA A 245 18.68 12.59 9.59
CA ALA A 245 17.81 11.69 8.85
C ALA A 245 17.73 10.32 9.54
N CYS A 246 16.60 9.64 9.34
CA CYS A 246 16.43 8.24 9.71
C CYS A 246 16.21 7.40 8.46
N GLN A 247 16.72 6.18 8.50
CA GLN A 247 16.52 5.19 7.45
C GLN A 247 15.68 4.04 7.99
N ILE A 248 14.71 3.59 7.19
CA ILE A 248 14.02 2.33 7.37
C ILE A 248 14.37 1.38 6.23
N THR A 249 14.90 0.20 6.57
CA THR A 249 15.11 -0.91 5.65
C THR A 249 14.02 -1.94 5.90
N VAL A 250 13.33 -2.36 4.85
CA VAL A 250 12.20 -3.30 4.92
C VAL A 250 12.46 -4.48 4.00
N LEU A 251 12.38 -5.69 4.55
CA LEU A 251 12.26 -6.93 3.79
C LEU A 251 10.80 -7.38 3.84
N HIS A 252 10.22 -7.69 2.69
CA HIS A 252 8.78 -7.94 2.57
C HIS A 252 8.49 -9.07 1.59
N HIS A 253 7.65 -10.02 2.00
CA HIS A 253 7.23 -11.17 1.22
C HIS A 253 5.75 -11.42 1.47
N GLU A 254 4.91 -11.21 0.46
CA GLU A 254 3.45 -11.29 0.59
C GLU A 254 2.83 -11.94 -0.65
N ASP A 255 1.85 -12.82 -0.42
CA ASP A 255 0.88 -13.23 -1.44
C ASP A 255 -0.50 -12.63 -1.11
N ASN A 256 -0.82 -11.53 -1.77
CA ASN A 256 -2.15 -10.89 -1.69
C ASN A 256 -3.10 -11.30 -2.81
N GLY A 257 -2.76 -12.34 -3.57
CA GLY A 257 -3.53 -12.80 -4.72
C GLY A 257 -3.64 -11.75 -5.82
N MET A 258 -2.75 -10.76 -5.88
CA MET A 258 -2.64 -9.89 -7.05
C MET A 258 -1.88 -10.61 -8.15
N ASN A 259 -2.37 -10.48 -9.38
CA ASN A 259 -1.62 -10.90 -10.56
C ASN A 259 -0.29 -10.11 -10.63
N ILE A 260 0.79 -10.81 -10.98
CA ILE A 260 2.14 -10.24 -11.05
C ILE A 260 2.23 -8.98 -11.93
N GLU A 261 1.47 -8.90 -13.03
CA GLU A 261 1.45 -7.73 -13.92
C GLU A 261 0.73 -6.53 -13.27
N MET A 262 -0.34 -6.79 -12.50
CA MET A 262 -1.00 -5.74 -11.71
C MET A 262 -0.07 -5.24 -10.60
N ALA A 263 0.65 -6.14 -9.94
CA ALA A 263 1.64 -5.78 -8.93
C ALA A 263 2.77 -4.93 -9.54
N LYS A 264 3.36 -5.36 -10.66
CA LYS A 264 4.36 -4.58 -11.42
C LYS A 264 3.86 -3.19 -11.79
N LEU A 265 2.62 -3.08 -12.27
CA LEU A 265 2.02 -1.79 -12.62
C LEU A 265 1.84 -0.88 -11.39
N ALA A 266 1.31 -1.43 -10.30
CA ALA A 266 1.12 -0.70 -9.05
C ALA A 266 2.46 -0.20 -8.48
N PHE A 267 3.50 -1.03 -8.50
CA PHE A 267 4.84 -0.63 -8.06
C PHE A 267 5.45 0.42 -8.98
N SER A 268 5.54 0.17 -10.29
CA SER A 268 6.24 1.06 -11.23
C SER A 268 5.65 2.48 -11.30
N LYS A 269 4.33 2.64 -11.11
CA LYS A 269 3.65 3.93 -11.23
C LYS A 269 3.16 4.51 -9.90
N GLY A 270 2.86 3.68 -8.91
CA GLY A 270 2.17 4.09 -7.68
C GLY A 270 3.09 4.25 -6.47
N ILE A 271 4.16 3.45 -6.35
CA ILE A 271 4.91 3.37 -5.10
C ILE A 271 5.52 4.72 -4.71
N TRP A 272 6.09 5.46 -5.65
CA TRP A 272 6.68 6.76 -5.36
C TRP A 272 5.65 7.77 -4.85
N SER A 273 4.46 7.83 -5.47
CA SER A 273 3.38 8.70 -4.98
C SER A 273 2.93 8.27 -3.58
N TYR A 274 2.92 6.97 -3.29
CA TYR A 274 2.61 6.46 -1.96
C TYR A 274 3.69 6.84 -0.94
N ILE A 275 4.98 6.74 -1.28
CA ILE A 275 6.09 7.21 -0.43
C ILE A 275 5.96 8.71 -0.15
N CYS A 276 5.69 9.54 -1.16
CA CYS A 276 5.48 10.97 -0.94
C CYS A 276 4.27 11.24 -0.02
N LYS A 277 3.18 10.47 -0.17
CA LYS A 277 2.01 10.56 0.72
C LYS A 277 2.36 10.16 2.16
N MET A 278 3.12 9.09 2.32
CA MET A 278 3.59 8.59 3.61
C MET A 278 4.51 9.61 4.30
N ASN A 279 5.47 10.19 3.57
CA ASN A 279 6.30 11.30 4.07
C ASN A 279 5.44 12.49 4.53
N ASN A 280 4.45 12.88 3.73
CA ASN A 280 3.52 13.94 4.10
C ASN A 280 2.73 13.63 5.39
N ALA A 281 2.37 12.37 5.62
CA ALA A 281 1.72 11.94 6.86
C ALA A 281 2.70 11.96 8.04
N LEU A 282 3.92 11.43 7.88
CA LEU A 282 4.98 11.48 8.89
C LEU A 282 5.26 12.91 9.36
N ARG A 283 5.32 13.88 8.44
CA ARG A 283 5.53 15.30 8.75
C ARG A 283 4.40 15.92 9.58
N ARG A 284 3.18 15.42 9.44
CA ARG A 284 2.01 15.87 10.20
C ARG A 284 1.83 15.11 11.51
N TYR A 285 2.49 13.96 11.65
CA TYR A 285 2.34 13.07 12.79
C TYR A 285 2.57 13.75 14.16
N PRO A 286 3.59 14.62 14.35
CA PRO A 286 3.79 15.29 15.65
C PRO A 286 2.63 16.20 16.09
N GLN A 287 1.75 16.59 15.17
CA GLN A 287 0.56 17.38 15.50
C GLN A 287 -0.54 16.53 16.12
N HIS A 288 -0.43 15.20 16.06
CA HIS A 288 -1.32 14.26 16.70
C HIS A 288 -1.00 14.18 18.20
N ARG A 289 -1.67 15.03 19.00
CA ARG A 289 -1.27 15.37 20.37
C ARG A 289 -1.41 14.25 21.42
N SER A 290 -2.09 13.14 21.11
CA SER A 290 -2.31 12.05 22.05
C SER A 290 -1.76 10.74 21.49
N PRO A 291 -0.96 9.99 22.28
CA PRO A 291 -0.55 8.64 21.91
C PRO A 291 -1.79 7.78 21.66
N SER A 292 -1.81 7.08 20.53
CA SER A 292 -2.88 6.12 20.24
C SER A 292 -2.76 4.88 21.13
N VAL A 293 -3.81 4.06 21.18
CA VAL A 293 -3.77 2.80 21.94
C VAL A 293 -2.70 1.89 21.34
N SER A 294 -2.53 1.86 20.01
CA SER A 294 -1.43 1.12 19.38
C SER A 294 -0.06 1.54 19.91
N ILE A 295 0.18 2.85 20.08
CA ILE A 295 1.48 3.34 20.58
C ILE A 295 1.69 2.96 22.03
N LEU A 296 0.68 3.14 22.88
CA LEU A 296 0.77 2.80 24.30
C LEU A 296 1.01 1.29 24.49
N THR A 297 0.32 0.46 23.71
CA THR A 297 0.52 -1.00 23.74
C THR A 297 1.90 -1.36 23.21
N MET A 298 2.33 -0.83 22.05
CA MET A 298 3.65 -1.11 21.50
C MET A 298 4.77 -0.72 22.46
N GLN A 299 4.71 0.45 23.10
CA GLN A 299 5.70 0.89 24.09
C GLN A 299 5.77 -0.07 25.29
N LYS A 300 4.63 -0.61 25.72
CA LYS A 300 4.55 -1.59 26.82
C LYS A 300 5.15 -2.95 26.42
N LEU A 301 4.96 -3.35 25.17
CA LEU A 301 5.36 -4.68 24.66
C LEU A 301 6.79 -4.72 24.12
N MET A 302 7.38 -3.58 23.77
CA MET A 302 8.69 -3.47 23.17
C MET A 302 9.75 -4.15 24.04
N LYS A 303 10.57 -4.99 23.40
CA LYS A 303 11.60 -5.78 24.07
C LYS A 303 12.98 -5.19 23.82
N LYS A 304 13.91 -5.46 24.73
CA LYS A 304 15.31 -5.17 24.47
C LYS A 304 15.83 -6.14 23.43
N PHE A 305 16.67 -5.61 22.54
CA PHE A 305 17.37 -6.41 21.56
C PHE A 305 18.33 -7.37 22.29
N PRO A 306 18.45 -8.64 21.86
CA PRO A 306 19.32 -9.61 22.53
C PRO A 306 20.80 -9.22 22.50
N ASP A 307 21.47 -9.29 23.66
CA ASP A 307 22.88 -8.88 23.83
C ASP A 307 23.84 -9.67 22.91
N ASP A 308 23.55 -10.95 22.65
CA ASP A 308 24.33 -11.81 21.74
C ASP A 308 24.30 -11.29 20.30
N LEU A 309 23.16 -10.74 19.88
CA LEU A 309 22.95 -10.22 18.54
C LEU A 309 23.52 -8.80 18.40
N GLU A 310 23.43 -7.99 19.45
CA GLU A 310 24.04 -6.65 19.52
C GLU A 310 25.58 -6.76 19.36
N ALA A 311 26.21 -7.64 20.14
CA ALA A 311 27.66 -7.85 20.07
C ALA A 311 28.12 -8.35 18.68
N ALA A 312 27.33 -9.19 18.03
CA ALA A 312 27.61 -9.65 16.67
C ALA A 312 27.51 -8.53 15.63
N MET A 313 26.56 -7.61 15.80
CA MET A 313 26.43 -6.43 14.93
C MET A 313 27.63 -5.50 15.09
N ASP A 314 28.04 -5.20 16.33
CA ASP A 314 29.20 -4.34 16.60
C ASP A 314 30.51 -4.91 16.05
N ALA A 315 30.70 -6.23 16.18
CA ALA A 315 31.87 -6.92 15.62
C ALA A 315 31.92 -6.88 14.08
N SER A 316 30.77 -6.73 13.42
CA SER A 316 30.67 -6.70 11.96
C SER A 316 30.87 -5.30 11.35
N LEU A 317 30.85 -4.25 12.17
CA LEU A 317 31.16 -2.89 11.73
C LEU A 317 32.68 -2.74 11.61
N PRO A 318 33.24 -2.35 10.45
CA PRO A 318 34.67 -2.11 10.35
C PRO A 318 35.05 -0.98 11.30
N ALA A 319 35.95 -1.27 12.25
CA ALA A 319 36.52 -0.30 13.17
C ALA A 319 37.02 0.89 12.36
N SER A 320 36.39 2.06 12.56
CA SER A 320 36.95 3.32 12.08
C SER A 320 38.31 3.47 12.74
N GLN A 321 39.37 3.31 11.96
CA GLN A 321 40.74 3.47 12.42
C GLN A 321 40.90 4.90 12.94
N THR A 322 40.79 5.06 14.25
CA THR A 322 41.25 6.24 14.96
C THR A 322 42.74 6.06 15.13
N THR A 323 43.52 6.43 14.11
CA THR A 323 44.95 6.67 14.30
C THR A 323 45.09 7.92 15.15
N ALA A 324 45.40 7.72 16.43
CA ALA A 324 45.92 8.77 17.29
C ALA A 324 47.22 9.30 16.67
N ALA A 325 47.16 10.49 16.08
CA ALA A 325 48.34 11.24 15.69
C ALA A 325 48.52 12.40 16.68
N THR A 326 49.61 12.30 17.41
CA THR A 326 50.19 13.23 18.38
C THR A 326 50.12 14.70 17.95
N VAL A 327 49.77 15.54 18.92
CA VAL A 327 49.76 17.01 18.88
C VAL A 327 51.15 17.57 18.60
N VAL A 328 51.29 18.43 17.59
CA VAL A 328 52.25 19.56 17.57
C VAL A 328 51.56 20.76 16.87
N PRO A 329 51.56 21.97 17.46
CA PRO A 329 50.85 23.14 16.92
C PRO A 329 51.77 24.03 16.07
N SER A 330 51.23 24.66 15.00
CA SER A 330 51.73 25.94 14.46
C SER A 330 50.81 26.59 13.40
N THR A 331 50.32 27.78 13.77
CA THR A 331 50.22 29.05 13.02
C THR A 331 49.44 29.20 11.70
N HIS A 332 48.65 30.28 11.70
CA HIS A 332 47.84 30.85 10.61
C HIS A 332 48.60 31.13 9.31
N THR A 333 47.90 30.97 8.18
CA THR A 333 47.84 31.99 7.10
C THR A 333 46.70 31.69 6.11
N ALA A 334 45.97 32.74 5.76
CA ALA A 334 44.96 32.75 4.71
C ALA A 334 45.60 32.80 3.32
N ARG A 335 45.05 32.04 2.35
CA ARG A 335 45.06 32.45 0.93
C ARG A 335 44.03 31.69 0.09
N THR A 336 43.55 32.41 -0.92
CA THR A 336 42.38 32.23 -1.77
C THR A 336 42.65 31.41 -3.05
N SER A 337 41.61 30.66 -3.49
CA SER A 337 41.22 30.38 -4.91
C SER A 337 42.13 29.49 -5.81
N PRO A 338 41.69 29.06 -7.03
CA PRO A 338 40.45 28.36 -7.40
C PRO A 338 40.67 27.17 -8.41
N CYS A 339 39.57 26.48 -8.76
CA CYS A 339 39.29 25.84 -10.07
C CYS A 339 39.78 24.39 -10.32
N LYS A 340 38.85 23.47 -10.66
CA LYS A 340 38.63 22.97 -12.04
C LYS A 340 37.65 21.78 -12.07
N LEU A 341 36.58 21.95 -12.85
CA LEU A 341 35.79 20.87 -13.47
C LEU A 341 36.62 20.16 -14.55
N PRO A 342 36.29 18.90 -14.86
CA PRO A 342 36.29 18.45 -16.24
C PRO A 342 34.91 17.97 -16.66
N GLY A 343 34.44 18.51 -17.79
CA GLY A 343 33.16 18.18 -18.40
C GLY A 343 33.21 17.00 -19.36
N LYS A 344 31.99 16.47 -19.59
CA LYS A 344 31.42 15.88 -20.81
C LYS A 344 32.19 14.78 -21.54
N LYS A 345 31.54 13.60 -21.64
CA LYS A 345 31.13 13.06 -22.95
C LYS A 345 29.68 12.59 -22.90
N SER A 346 28.95 12.96 -23.95
CA SER A 346 27.54 12.72 -24.18
C SER A 346 27.33 11.40 -24.91
N SER A 347 26.32 10.63 -24.53
CA SER A 347 25.68 9.69 -25.43
C SER A 347 24.19 10.00 -25.38
N ARG A 348 23.71 10.63 -26.45
CA ARG A 348 22.28 10.71 -26.77
C ARG A 348 21.87 9.31 -27.22
N GLN A 349 21.01 8.66 -26.47
CA GLN A 349 20.11 7.66 -27.01
C GLN A 349 18.70 7.97 -26.56
N MET A 350 17.79 7.74 -27.49
CA MET A 350 16.59 8.55 -27.71
C MET A 350 15.56 8.42 -26.60
N ILE A 351 15.05 9.59 -26.21
CA ILE A 351 13.72 9.72 -25.64
C ILE A 351 12.74 9.28 -26.74
N ALA A 352 12.13 8.11 -26.57
CA ALA A 352 10.85 7.79 -27.18
C ALA A 352 9.79 7.86 -26.08
N SER A 353 9.12 9.01 -26.02
CA SER A 353 7.87 9.21 -25.29
C SER A 353 6.68 8.83 -26.17
N GLY A 354 5.58 8.42 -25.53
CA GLY A 354 4.23 8.37 -26.11
C GLY A 354 3.77 6.95 -26.38
N LEU A 355 2.53 6.54 -26.10
CA LEU A 355 1.28 7.22 -25.77
C LEU A 355 0.35 6.04 -25.34
N LEU A 356 -0.39 6.01 -24.22
CA LEU A 356 -1.76 6.52 -24.11
C LEU A 356 -2.35 6.18 -22.72
N LEU A 357 -2.97 7.22 -22.15
CA LEU A 357 -4.03 7.28 -21.13
C LEU A 357 -3.75 6.83 -19.68
N VAL A 358 -3.83 7.83 -18.81
CA VAL A 358 -4.28 7.78 -17.41
C VAL A 358 -5.81 7.92 -17.39
N GLY A 359 -6.48 7.20 -16.50
CA GLY A 359 -7.92 7.33 -16.31
C GLY A 359 -8.36 6.96 -14.89
N SER A 360 -8.07 7.84 -13.94
CA SER A 360 -8.83 8.04 -12.71
C SER A 360 -10.11 8.87 -12.98
N ILE A 361 -10.99 8.98 -11.97
CA ILE A 361 -11.89 10.12 -11.64
C ILE A 361 -13.41 9.84 -11.76
N VAL A 362 -14.07 9.86 -10.59
CA VAL A 362 -14.98 10.94 -10.14
C VAL A 362 -14.66 11.13 -8.64
N CYS A 363 -14.15 12.28 -8.15
CA CYS A 363 -14.79 13.59 -8.20
C CYS A 363 -13.78 14.77 -8.27
N LEU A 364 -13.58 15.30 -9.47
CA LEU A 364 -13.44 16.74 -9.71
C LEU A 364 -14.53 17.10 -10.71
N SER A 365 -15.70 17.49 -10.21
CA SER A 365 -16.75 18.12 -11.01
C SER A 365 -16.85 19.60 -10.62
N ARG A 366 -15.92 20.39 -11.15
CA ARG A 366 -16.23 21.74 -11.60
C ARG A 366 -15.68 21.94 -13.00
N GLY A 367 -16.56 21.78 -13.99
CA GLY A 367 -16.44 22.40 -15.31
C GLY A 367 -15.76 21.59 -16.41
N ARG A 368 -16.58 20.85 -17.18
CA ARG A 368 -16.51 20.53 -18.64
C ARG A 368 -16.81 19.05 -18.92
N SER A 369 -18.09 18.79 -19.16
CA SER A 369 -18.70 17.52 -19.53
C SER A 369 -18.62 17.29 -21.04
N ASN A 370 -17.77 16.37 -21.49
CA ASN A 370 -18.05 15.57 -22.70
C ASN A 370 -17.09 14.38 -22.90
N LEU A 371 -15.90 14.41 -22.28
CA LEU A 371 -14.92 13.34 -22.46
C LEU A 371 -15.38 11.98 -21.92
N GLY A 372 -16.08 11.98 -20.78
CA GLY A 372 -16.61 10.75 -20.18
C GLY A 372 -17.70 10.08 -21.03
N ALA A 373 -18.54 10.87 -21.70
CA ALA A 373 -19.58 10.36 -22.60
C ALA A 373 -18.98 9.80 -23.89
N GLN A 374 -17.95 10.44 -24.45
CA GLN A 374 -17.24 9.96 -25.63
C GLN A 374 -16.50 8.63 -25.38
N LEU A 375 -15.87 8.48 -24.21
CA LEU A 375 -15.22 7.23 -23.80
C LEU A 375 -16.22 6.09 -23.57
N ALA A 376 -17.37 6.38 -22.97
CA ALA A 376 -18.43 5.40 -22.80
C ALA A 376 -18.98 4.92 -24.16
N MET A 377 -19.24 5.85 -25.09
CA MET A 377 -19.68 5.52 -26.45
C MET A 377 -18.67 4.65 -27.20
N ALA A 378 -17.36 4.96 -27.10
CA ALA A 378 -16.31 4.15 -27.72
C ALA A 378 -16.28 2.71 -27.18
N LEU A 379 -16.53 2.51 -25.88
CA LEU A 379 -16.60 1.19 -25.27
C LEU A 379 -17.85 0.41 -25.68
N PHE A 380 -19.00 1.08 -25.81
CA PHE A 380 -20.23 0.45 -26.30
C PHE A 380 -20.11 0.06 -27.78
N LEU A 381 -19.55 0.92 -28.63
CA LEU A 381 -19.31 0.61 -30.03
C LEU A 381 -18.33 -0.56 -30.18
N LYS A 382 -17.24 -0.59 -29.41
CA LYS A 382 -16.29 -1.71 -29.43
C LYS A 382 -16.94 -3.04 -29.00
N LYS A 383 -17.90 -3.01 -28.09
CA LYS A 383 -18.65 -4.19 -27.65
C LYS A 383 -19.67 -4.62 -28.71
N ALA A 384 -20.34 -3.69 -29.38
CA ALA A 384 -21.28 -3.97 -30.47
C ALA A 384 -20.57 -4.60 -31.69
N PHE A 385 -19.42 -4.06 -32.10
CA PHE A 385 -18.62 -4.63 -33.20
C PHE A 385 -18.00 -5.99 -32.87
N LYS A 386 -17.79 -6.30 -31.59
CA LYS A 386 -17.36 -7.64 -31.16
C LYS A 386 -18.51 -8.64 -31.24
N GLN A 387 -19.74 -8.20 -31.00
CA GLN A 387 -20.93 -9.05 -31.05
C GLN A 387 -21.37 -9.35 -32.49
N GLU A 388 -21.10 -8.46 -33.44
CA GLU A 388 -21.28 -8.74 -34.89
C GLU A 388 -20.24 -9.73 -35.44
N ARG A 389 -19.02 -9.77 -34.91
CA ARG A 389 -18.02 -10.78 -35.33
C ARG A 389 -18.37 -12.21 -34.88
N ASP A 390 -19.13 -12.34 -33.80
CA ASP A 390 -19.57 -13.64 -33.27
C ASP A 390 -20.93 -14.08 -33.84
N SER A 391 -21.51 -13.33 -34.79
CA SER A 391 -22.76 -13.67 -35.47
C SER A 391 -22.63 -13.61 -37.00
N GLY A 392 -22.06 -14.68 -37.58
CA GLY A 392 -22.05 -14.98 -39.02
C GLY A 392 -22.30 -16.48 -39.28
N PRO A 393 -22.81 -16.87 -40.47
CA PRO A 393 -24.08 -17.60 -40.57
C PRO A 393 -23.97 -19.13 -40.50
N SER A 394 -25.06 -19.72 -40.01
CA SER A 394 -25.40 -21.14 -40.09
C SER A 394 -25.51 -21.63 -41.54
N THR A 395 -24.74 -22.66 -41.91
CA THR A 395 -25.01 -23.47 -43.12
C THR A 395 -25.29 -24.92 -42.76
N SER A 396 -26.50 -25.32 -43.16
CA SER A 396 -27.09 -26.64 -43.19
C SER A 396 -26.43 -27.62 -44.17
N ARG A 397 -26.76 -28.91 -44.01
CA ARG A 397 -26.53 -30.12 -44.87
C ARG A 397 -25.37 -30.99 -44.37
N GLY A 398 -25.46 -32.32 -44.29
CA GLY A 398 -26.50 -33.24 -44.71
C GLY A 398 -26.13 -34.65 -44.26
N ARG A 399 -27.17 -35.45 -44.03
CA ARG A 399 -27.20 -36.86 -43.65
C ARG A 399 -26.65 -37.74 -44.77
N THR A 400 -25.76 -38.68 -44.47
CA THR A 400 -25.71 -39.99 -45.15
C THR A 400 -25.08 -41.04 -44.25
N ASP A 401 -25.83 -42.14 -44.17
CA ASP A 401 -25.54 -43.45 -43.61
C ASP A 401 -24.45 -44.17 -44.42
N VAL A 402 -23.98 -45.32 -43.90
CA VAL A 402 -23.38 -46.49 -44.58
C VAL A 402 -22.23 -47.13 -43.77
N THR A 403 -22.64 -48.14 -43.01
CA THR A 403 -22.15 -49.53 -43.00
C THR A 403 -20.67 -49.86 -42.72
N ARG A 404 -20.51 -50.62 -41.63
CA ARG A 404 -19.45 -51.57 -41.24
C ARG A 404 -18.97 -52.47 -42.42
N PRO A 405 -17.77 -53.08 -42.35
CA PRO A 405 -17.68 -54.36 -41.64
C PRO A 405 -16.40 -54.58 -40.81
N ARG A 406 -16.54 -55.55 -39.90
CA ARG A 406 -15.47 -56.23 -39.17
C ARG A 406 -14.54 -56.98 -40.13
N ARG A 407 -13.25 -56.95 -39.83
CA ARG A 407 -12.46 -58.17 -39.57
C ARG A 407 -11.45 -57.89 -38.48
#